data_AF-A0A2D3VP05-F1
#
_entry.id   AF-A0A2D3VP05-F1
#
_cell.length_a   1.000
_cell.length_b   1.000
_cell.length_c   1.000
_cell.angle_alpha   90.00
_cell.angle_beta   90.00
_cell.angle_gamma   90.00
#
_symmetry.space_group_name_H-M   'P 1'
#
loop_
_entity.id
_entity.type
_entity.pdbx_description
1 polymer ?
#
loop_
_entity_poly.entity_id
_entity_poly.type
_entity_poly.pdbx_seq_one_letter_code
_entity_poly.pdbx_strand_id
1 'polypeptide(L)'
;MITSEVYFEGIDNTIKQYLMSAKHSIKICVAWINGSKYAPIFYNLSQKGVKIEIMFNNDNTNSNHGLMPSEFYTIYPINTRLSSAIMHNKFCIIDNEIIINGSFNWSQRAHNSFENILIVKNDFELVKSFLHEFNDLVSYYRSFNNNTILKCHCRSNTYTMGILGRENGLYNDSIVDIWRICTKNQHTQFVAEENEQFIQAQLGLLNEDVYDDDTDIYDKSTMLHEFQEEVNQTNNIQNYFAQRNGNKIDAIGSIIMTNHNEHIEWGEEPEYQINIVWKDMYYRKIIPNILYNYEYDNIAQIIDKHCMI
;
A
#
# COMPACT_ATOMS: atom_id res chain seq x y z
N MET A 1 -26.69 6.94 -9.91
CA MET A 1 -25.98 7.40 -11.12
C MET A 1 -24.66 8.02 -10.69
N ILE A 2 -23.59 7.64 -11.38
CA ILE A 2 -22.27 8.25 -11.21
C ILE A 2 -22.33 9.68 -11.75
N THR A 3 -21.75 10.62 -11.01
CA THR A 3 -21.62 12.01 -11.47
C THR A 3 -20.22 12.52 -11.19
N SER A 4 -19.68 13.34 -12.09
CA SER A 4 -18.39 13.99 -11.90
C SER A 4 -18.44 15.48 -12.24
N GLU A 5 -17.70 16.27 -11.46
CA GLU A 5 -17.64 17.73 -11.56
C GLU A 5 -16.18 18.18 -11.41
N VAL A 6 -15.71 19.06 -12.27
CA VAL A 6 -14.34 19.62 -12.20
C VAL A 6 -14.39 21.10 -11.81
N TYR A 7 -13.45 21.51 -10.95
CA TYR A 7 -13.31 22.89 -10.51
C TYR A 7 -11.87 23.37 -10.67
N PHE A 8 -11.72 24.52 -11.31
CA PHE A 8 -10.46 25.24 -11.49
C PHE A 8 -10.41 26.55 -10.68
N GLU A 9 -11.57 26.99 -10.18
CA GLU A 9 -11.74 28.21 -9.39
C GLU A 9 -12.63 27.93 -8.17
N GLY A 10 -12.55 28.77 -7.14
CA GLY A 10 -13.37 28.61 -5.93
C GLY A 10 -13.12 27.32 -5.16
N ILE A 11 -12.06 26.58 -5.49
CA ILE A 11 -11.77 25.20 -5.05
C ILE A 11 -11.90 25.04 -3.54
N ASP A 12 -11.32 25.96 -2.76
CA ASP A 12 -11.38 25.90 -1.31
C ASP A 12 -12.81 25.96 -0.75
N ASN A 13 -13.66 26.83 -1.30
CA ASN A 13 -15.04 26.95 -0.89
C ASN A 13 -15.84 25.70 -1.28
N THR A 14 -15.59 25.17 -2.47
CA THR A 14 -16.17 23.89 -2.92
C THR A 14 -15.81 22.77 -1.95
N ILE A 15 -14.52 22.60 -1.60
CA ILE A 15 -14.09 21.58 -0.62
C ILE A 15 -14.85 21.73 0.69
N LYS A 16 -14.95 22.94 1.23
CA LYS A 16 -15.67 23.19 2.50
C LYS A 16 -17.15 22.83 2.42
N GLN A 17 -17.82 23.17 1.32
CA GLN A 17 -19.23 22.82 1.12
C GLN A 17 -19.44 21.31 1.13
N TYR A 18 -18.57 20.57 0.44
CA TYR A 18 -18.61 19.11 0.43
C TYR A 18 -18.32 18.50 1.81
N LEU A 19 -17.31 19.01 2.53
CA LEU A 19 -17.05 18.60 3.92
C LEU A 19 -18.26 18.83 4.83
N MET A 20 -18.92 19.97 4.71
CA MET A 20 -20.13 20.30 5.49
C MET A 20 -21.33 19.40 5.19
N SER A 21 -21.33 18.70 4.03
CA SER A 21 -22.39 17.78 3.66
C SER A 21 -22.23 16.36 4.22
N ALA A 22 -21.06 16.06 4.82
CA ALA A 22 -20.76 14.75 5.39
C ALA A 22 -21.69 14.38 6.54
N LYS A 23 -22.09 13.10 6.58
CA LYS A 23 -23.02 12.54 7.56
C LYS A 23 -22.39 11.51 8.49
N HIS A 24 -21.38 10.77 8.03
CA HIS A 24 -20.85 9.61 8.73
C HIS A 24 -19.33 9.63 8.86
N SER A 25 -18.60 9.88 7.76
CA SER A 25 -17.14 9.84 7.80
C SER A 25 -16.46 10.72 6.77
N ILE A 26 -15.25 11.16 7.10
CA ILE A 26 -14.36 11.91 6.24
C ILE A 26 -12.95 11.33 6.38
N LYS A 27 -12.34 10.95 5.25
CA LYS A 27 -10.96 10.47 5.17
C LYS A 27 -10.18 11.41 4.26
N ILE A 28 -9.20 12.14 4.80
CA ILE A 28 -8.44 13.15 4.07
C ILE A 28 -6.99 12.71 3.94
N CYS A 29 -6.43 12.81 2.74
CA CYS A 29 -5.04 12.54 2.44
C CYS A 29 -4.47 13.69 1.62
N VAL A 30 -3.74 14.60 2.26
CA VAL A 30 -3.22 15.83 1.61
C VAL A 30 -1.79 16.10 2.01
N ALA A 31 -0.94 16.51 1.06
CA ALA A 31 0.47 16.82 1.38
C ALA A 31 0.59 17.92 2.44
N TRP A 32 -0.20 19.00 2.31
CA TRP A 32 -0.23 20.10 3.28
C TRP A 32 -1.66 20.53 3.61
N ILE A 33 -1.88 20.86 4.88
CA ILE A 33 -3.16 21.33 5.40
C ILE A 33 -2.97 22.56 6.29
N ASN A 34 -3.94 23.49 6.26
CA ASN A 34 -3.97 24.65 7.14
C ASN A 34 -4.93 24.41 8.32
N GLY A 35 -4.38 24.13 9.50
CA GLY A 35 -5.15 23.80 10.68
C GLY A 35 -6.08 24.91 11.15
N SER A 36 -5.66 26.18 11.09
CA SER A 36 -6.52 27.31 11.53
C SER A 36 -7.77 27.46 10.67
N LYS A 37 -7.71 26.99 9.41
CA LYS A 37 -8.80 27.04 8.45
C LYS A 37 -9.75 25.85 8.55
N TYR A 38 -9.21 24.65 8.70
CA TYR A 38 -10.00 23.42 8.61
C TYR A 38 -10.37 22.81 9.98
N ALA A 39 -9.58 23.02 11.04
CA ALA A 39 -9.90 22.49 12.37
C ALA A 39 -11.27 22.90 12.91
N PRO A 40 -11.74 24.17 12.74
CA PRO A 40 -13.09 24.54 13.17
C PRO A 40 -14.21 23.81 12.42
N ILE A 41 -13.98 23.46 11.15
CA ILE A 41 -14.92 22.69 10.34
C ILE A 41 -14.98 21.26 10.87
N PHE A 42 -13.82 20.65 11.13
CA PHE A 42 -13.74 19.30 11.67
C PHE A 42 -14.39 19.19 13.05
N TYR A 43 -14.16 20.16 13.93
CA TYR A 43 -14.86 20.25 15.22
C TYR A 43 -16.38 20.23 15.05
N ASN A 44 -16.94 21.11 14.21
CA ASN A 44 -18.38 21.17 14.02
C ASN A 44 -18.97 19.87 13.44
N LEU A 45 -18.21 19.14 12.63
CA LEU A 45 -18.62 17.87 12.06
C LEU A 45 -18.50 16.72 13.07
N SER A 46 -17.45 16.71 13.91
CA SER A 46 -17.31 15.71 14.98
C SER A 46 -18.44 15.81 15.99
N GLN A 47 -18.90 17.03 16.30
CA GLN A 47 -20.07 17.25 17.17
C GLN A 47 -21.37 16.68 16.59
N LYS A 48 -21.44 16.47 15.28
CA LYS A 48 -22.55 15.79 14.59
C LYS A 48 -22.36 14.26 14.50
N GLY A 49 -21.28 13.73 15.07
CA GLY A 49 -20.94 12.30 15.02
C GLY A 49 -20.18 11.86 13.78
N VAL A 50 -19.69 12.78 12.94
CA VAL A 50 -18.90 12.44 11.76
C VAL A 50 -17.50 11.99 12.20
N LYS A 51 -17.08 10.79 11.81
CA LYS A 51 -15.72 10.28 12.07
C LYS A 51 -14.72 10.89 11.08
N ILE A 52 -13.67 11.54 11.58
CA ILE A 52 -12.72 12.26 10.73
C ILE A 52 -11.32 11.69 10.93
N GLU A 53 -10.70 11.27 9.82
CA GLU A 53 -9.36 10.70 9.77
C GLU A 53 -8.53 11.44 8.71
N ILE A 54 -7.34 11.89 9.09
CA ILE A 54 -6.58 12.86 8.28
C ILE A 54 -5.12 12.43 8.24
N MET A 55 -4.57 12.29 7.04
CA MET A 55 -3.14 12.05 6.84
C MET A 55 -2.51 13.20 6.07
N PHE A 56 -1.29 13.56 6.47
CA PHE A 56 -0.52 14.63 5.85
C PHE A 56 0.97 14.36 5.91
N ASN A 57 1.76 15.04 5.07
CA ASN A 57 3.21 14.87 5.06
C ASN A 57 3.83 15.36 6.37
N ASN A 58 4.65 14.54 7.04
CA ASN A 58 5.30 14.95 8.28
C ASN A 58 6.52 15.84 7.99
N ASP A 59 6.30 17.14 7.82
CA ASP A 59 7.32 18.14 7.57
C ASP A 59 7.12 19.43 8.37
N ASN A 60 8.11 20.34 8.28
CA ASN A 60 8.08 21.62 8.97
C ASN A 60 6.87 22.49 8.58
N THR A 61 6.33 22.35 7.37
CA THR A 61 5.16 23.13 6.93
C THR A 61 3.93 22.73 7.75
N ASN A 62 3.68 21.42 7.87
CA ASN A 62 2.56 20.92 8.68
C ASN A 62 2.84 21.05 10.18
N SER A 63 4.09 21.00 10.64
CA SER A 63 4.41 21.29 12.05
C SER A 63 4.05 22.72 12.44
N ASN A 64 4.24 23.69 11.54
CA ASN A 64 4.01 25.12 11.82
C ASN A 64 2.56 25.56 11.56
N HIS A 65 1.88 24.96 10.59
CA HIS A 65 0.58 25.44 10.10
C HIS A 65 -0.49 24.34 9.99
N GLY A 66 -0.12 23.08 10.21
CA GLY A 66 -1.01 21.93 10.07
C GLY A 66 -1.95 21.75 11.25
N LEU A 67 -2.45 20.52 11.39
CA LEU A 67 -3.36 20.14 12.46
C LEU A 67 -2.59 19.67 13.69
N MET A 68 -3.12 19.98 14.86
CA MET A 68 -2.63 19.47 16.14
C MET A 68 -3.45 18.26 16.59
N PRO A 69 -2.89 17.36 17.42
CA PRO A 69 -3.66 16.28 18.02
C PRO A 69 -4.92 16.80 18.72
N SER A 70 -6.04 16.12 18.52
CA SER A 70 -7.35 16.49 19.06
C SER A 70 -8.21 15.24 19.24
N GLU A 71 -9.19 15.28 20.14
CA GLU A 71 -10.19 14.21 20.30
C GLU A 71 -11.24 14.19 19.18
N PHE A 72 -11.35 15.28 18.41
CA PHE A 72 -12.39 15.46 17.38
C PHE A 72 -12.06 14.76 16.05
N TYR A 73 -10.79 14.41 15.83
CA TYR A 73 -10.32 13.78 14.60
C TYR A 73 -9.03 13.00 14.87
N THR A 74 -8.77 11.98 14.06
CA THR A 74 -7.50 11.24 14.10
C THR A 74 -6.55 11.78 13.05
N ILE A 75 -5.29 12.02 13.42
CA ILE A 75 -4.23 12.44 12.49
C ILE A 75 -3.17 11.36 12.30
N TYR A 76 -2.66 11.24 11.08
CA TYR A 76 -1.56 10.36 10.68
C TYR A 76 -0.47 11.18 9.95
N PRO A 77 0.51 11.74 10.67
CA PRO A 77 1.67 12.39 10.04
C PRO A 77 2.56 11.35 9.36
N ILE A 78 2.64 11.36 8.03
CA ILE A 78 3.33 10.34 7.24
C ILE A 78 4.79 10.74 6.99
N ASN A 79 5.72 9.91 7.44
CA ASN A 79 7.14 10.01 7.12
C ASN A 79 7.49 9.13 5.91
N THR A 80 8.42 9.54 5.06
CA THR A 80 8.95 8.69 3.99
C THR A 80 10.33 8.18 4.36
N ARG A 81 10.73 7.03 3.78
CA ARG A 81 12.06 6.43 4.02
C ARG A 81 13.12 6.88 3.03
N LEU A 82 12.72 7.50 1.93
CA LEU A 82 13.61 8.04 0.92
C LEU A 82 13.80 9.52 1.23
N SER A 83 15.06 9.96 1.39
CA SER A 83 15.44 11.26 1.98
C SER A 83 14.95 12.51 1.24
N SER A 84 14.20 12.36 0.14
CA SER A 84 13.57 13.43 -0.64
C SER A 84 12.11 13.15 -1.01
N ALA A 85 11.56 11.99 -0.63
CA ALA A 85 10.18 11.65 -0.94
C ALA A 85 9.22 12.29 0.07
N ILE A 86 7.99 12.56 -0.37
CA ILE A 86 6.92 13.09 0.49
C ILE A 86 5.62 12.35 0.21
N MET A 87 4.71 12.30 1.19
CA MET A 87 3.34 11.87 0.93
C MET A 87 2.63 13.02 0.19
N HIS A 88 2.57 12.92 -1.15
CA HIS A 88 2.12 14.01 -2.01
C HIS A 88 0.67 13.89 -2.52
N ASN A 89 -0.09 12.90 -2.03
CA ASN A 89 -1.49 12.75 -2.39
C ASN A 89 -2.29 14.01 -1.99
N LYS A 90 -3.34 14.32 -2.76
CA LYS A 90 -4.40 15.26 -2.38
C LYS A 90 -5.75 14.67 -2.76
N PHE A 91 -6.31 13.87 -1.87
CA PHE A 91 -7.65 13.35 -2.00
C PHE A 91 -8.42 13.40 -0.68
N CYS A 92 -9.73 13.33 -0.78
CA CYS A 92 -10.65 13.21 0.34
C CYS A 92 -11.79 12.26 -0.06
N ILE A 93 -12.17 11.37 0.85
CA ILE A 93 -13.31 10.47 0.71
C ILE A 93 -14.34 10.88 1.76
N ILE A 94 -15.55 11.20 1.33
CA ILE A 94 -16.66 11.56 2.20
C ILE A 94 -17.71 10.47 2.12
N ASP A 95 -18.12 9.97 3.29
CA ASP A 95 -19.15 8.96 3.48
C ASP A 95 -18.98 7.68 2.65
N ASN A 96 -17.76 7.35 2.20
CA ASN A 96 -17.47 6.24 1.29
C ASN A 96 -18.32 6.30 0.00
N GLU A 97 -18.49 7.50 -0.56
CA GLU A 97 -19.38 7.73 -1.70
C GLU A 97 -18.93 8.89 -2.59
N ILE A 98 -18.33 9.92 -1.98
CA ILE A 98 -17.83 11.10 -2.68
C ILE A 98 -16.32 11.13 -2.58
N ILE A 99 -15.66 11.32 -3.71
CA ILE A 99 -14.23 11.49 -3.83
C ILE A 99 -13.97 12.92 -4.28
N ILE A 100 -13.07 13.61 -3.59
CA ILE A 100 -12.44 14.83 -4.08
C ILE A 100 -10.98 14.48 -4.33
N ASN A 101 -10.49 14.65 -5.55
CA ASN A 101 -9.09 14.39 -5.91
C ASN A 101 -8.56 15.52 -6.80
N GLY A 102 -7.29 15.90 -6.65
CA GLY A 102 -6.70 16.87 -7.56
C GLY A 102 -5.30 17.29 -7.16
N SER A 103 -4.87 18.44 -7.68
CA SER A 103 -3.56 19.02 -7.41
C SER A 103 -3.57 19.96 -6.20
N PHE A 104 -4.75 20.52 -5.86
CA PHE A 104 -4.93 21.54 -4.82
C PHE A 104 -4.55 21.05 -3.42
N ASN A 105 -3.51 21.64 -2.84
CA ASN A 105 -3.18 21.45 -1.43
C ASN A 105 -4.11 22.26 -0.53
N TRP A 106 -4.41 21.75 0.67
CA TRP A 106 -5.34 22.39 1.60
C TRP A 106 -4.62 23.45 2.46
N SER A 107 -3.69 24.18 1.84
CA SER A 107 -2.82 25.16 2.48
C SER A 107 -3.19 26.59 2.06
N GLN A 108 -2.61 27.59 2.74
CA GLN A 108 -2.87 28.99 2.40
C GLN A 108 -2.36 29.37 0.99
N ARG A 109 -1.26 28.76 0.53
CA ARG A 109 -0.57 29.15 -0.72
C ARG A 109 -1.26 28.63 -1.98
N ALA A 110 -2.00 27.53 -1.88
CA ALA A 110 -2.64 26.89 -3.03
C ALA A 110 -3.66 27.80 -3.72
N HIS A 111 -4.28 28.73 -2.99
CA HIS A 111 -5.26 29.68 -3.54
C HIS A 111 -4.69 30.56 -4.68
N ASN A 112 -3.39 30.86 -4.66
CA ASN A 112 -2.77 31.73 -5.67
C ASN A 112 -2.12 30.93 -6.81
N SER A 113 -2.26 29.61 -6.81
CA SER A 113 -1.69 28.71 -7.80
C SER A 113 -2.77 28.24 -8.78
N PHE A 114 -2.38 27.92 -10.01
CA PHE A 114 -3.28 27.25 -10.96
C PHE A 114 -3.39 25.78 -10.55
N GLU A 115 -4.55 25.39 -10.05
CA GLU A 115 -4.82 24.09 -9.46
C GLU A 115 -6.19 23.60 -9.91
N ASN A 116 -6.46 22.31 -9.74
CA ASN A 116 -7.78 21.75 -10.00
C ASN A 116 -8.19 20.72 -8.94
N ILE A 117 -9.49 20.49 -8.84
CA ILE A 117 -10.06 19.30 -8.21
C ILE A 117 -11.12 18.67 -9.13
N LEU A 118 -11.21 17.36 -9.06
CA LEU A 118 -12.28 16.53 -9.61
C LEU A 118 -13.08 15.99 -8.43
N ILE A 119 -14.39 16.11 -8.51
CA ILE A 119 -15.33 15.52 -7.57
C ILE A 119 -16.06 14.40 -8.29
N VAL A 120 -16.04 13.20 -7.72
CA VAL A 120 -16.75 12.02 -8.25
C VAL A 120 -17.70 11.52 -7.17
N LYS A 121 -18.94 11.20 -7.54
CA LYS A 121 -19.97 10.67 -6.63
C LYS A 121 -20.48 9.33 -7.15
N ASN A 122 -20.72 8.39 -6.24
CA ASN A 122 -21.34 7.08 -6.49
C ASN A 122 -20.57 6.16 -7.44
N ASP A 123 -19.31 6.44 -7.73
CA ASP A 123 -18.41 5.52 -8.43
C ASP A 123 -17.75 4.63 -7.38
N PHE A 124 -18.45 3.55 -7.02
CA PHE A 124 -18.07 2.73 -5.86
C PHE A 124 -16.77 1.95 -6.09
N GLU A 125 -16.47 1.54 -7.31
CA GLU A 125 -15.17 0.94 -7.67
C GLU A 125 -14.02 1.90 -7.44
N LEU A 126 -14.18 3.15 -7.89
CA LEU A 126 -13.19 4.19 -7.65
C LEU A 126 -13.07 4.51 -6.15
N VAL A 127 -14.20 4.56 -5.41
CA VAL A 127 -14.20 4.76 -3.96
C VAL A 127 -13.42 3.65 -3.27
N LYS A 128 -13.65 2.39 -3.62
CA LYS A 128 -12.94 1.22 -3.08
C LYS A 128 -11.44 1.38 -3.24
N SER A 129 -10.99 1.73 -4.45
CA SER A 129 -9.57 1.96 -4.74
C SER A 129 -8.93 3.04 -3.86
N PHE A 130 -9.61 4.17 -3.64
CA PHE A 130 -9.12 5.22 -2.75
C PHE A 130 -9.17 4.81 -1.26
N LEU A 131 -10.14 3.99 -0.86
CA LEU A 131 -10.20 3.42 0.48
C LEU A 131 -9.01 2.49 0.75
N HIS A 132 -8.60 1.67 -0.24
CA HIS A 132 -7.40 0.84 -0.13
C HIS A 132 -6.15 1.67 0.08
N GLU A 133 -5.88 2.66 -0.78
CA GLU A 133 -4.70 3.51 -0.60
C GLU A 133 -4.70 4.25 0.76
N PHE A 134 -5.87 4.69 1.22
CA PHE A 134 -5.98 5.30 2.55
C PHE A 134 -5.63 4.28 3.67
N ASN A 135 -6.19 3.08 3.61
CA ASN A 135 -5.94 2.02 4.59
C ASN A 135 -4.46 1.59 4.58
N ASP A 136 -3.87 1.46 3.40
CA ASP A 136 -2.47 1.12 3.21
C ASP A 136 -1.53 2.15 3.84
N LEU A 137 -1.82 3.44 3.67
CA LEU A 137 -1.04 4.51 4.28
C LEU A 137 -1.19 4.55 5.81
N VAL A 138 -2.36 4.20 6.34
CA VAL A 138 -2.56 4.03 7.79
C VAL A 138 -1.74 2.84 8.31
N SER A 139 -1.75 1.70 7.61
CA SER A 139 -0.91 0.54 7.95
C SER A 139 0.57 0.87 7.90
N TYR A 140 1.01 1.57 6.84
CA TYR A 140 2.38 2.07 6.72
C TYR A 140 2.77 2.97 7.91
N TYR A 141 1.91 3.92 8.30
CA TYR A 141 2.15 4.80 9.45
C TYR A 141 2.33 4.02 10.75
N ARG A 142 1.45 3.05 11.01
CA ARG A 142 1.52 2.19 12.22
C ARG A 142 2.82 1.37 12.24
N SER A 143 3.17 0.79 11.10
CA SER A 143 4.41 0.00 10.93
C SER A 143 5.67 0.85 11.05
N PHE A 144 5.63 2.11 10.60
CA PHE A 144 6.79 3.01 10.63
C PHE A 144 7.31 3.29 12.04
N ASN A 145 6.41 3.41 13.01
CA ASN A 145 6.79 3.72 14.39
C ASN A 145 7.29 2.49 15.17
N ASN A 146 6.96 1.28 14.72
CA ASN A 146 7.23 0.03 15.44
C ASN A 146 8.34 -0.83 14.83
N ASN A 147 8.65 -0.67 13.54
CA ASN A 147 9.64 -1.50 12.86
C ASN A 147 11.07 -1.01 13.11
N THR A 148 11.89 -1.86 13.73
CA THR A 148 13.35 -1.71 13.75
C THR A 148 13.96 -2.40 12.54
N ILE A 149 14.80 -1.69 11.80
CA ILE A 149 15.33 -2.16 10.52
C ILE A 149 16.77 -2.56 10.67
N LEU A 150 17.04 -3.82 10.38
CA LEU A 150 18.39 -4.34 10.38
C LEU A 150 19.24 -3.65 9.29
N LYS A 151 20.51 -3.49 9.60
CA LYS A 151 21.48 -2.88 8.71
C LYS A 151 22.37 -3.96 8.13
N CYS A 152 22.61 -3.86 6.82
CA CYS A 152 23.66 -4.62 6.16
C CYS A 152 25.03 -4.09 6.59
N HIS A 153 26.10 -4.88 6.41
CA HIS A 153 27.48 -4.45 6.64
C HIS A 153 27.86 -3.21 5.81
N CYS A 154 27.19 -2.97 4.67
CA CYS A 154 27.35 -1.75 3.86
C CYS A 154 26.53 -0.55 4.37
N ARG A 155 25.91 -0.67 5.55
CA ARG A 155 25.02 0.32 6.21
C ARG A 155 23.69 0.57 5.48
N SER A 156 23.42 -0.12 4.37
CA SER A 156 22.11 -0.12 3.74
C SER A 156 21.06 -0.78 4.63
N ASN A 157 19.81 -0.37 4.48
CA ASN A 157 18.68 -1.05 5.12
C ASN A 157 18.52 -2.45 4.52
N THR A 158 17.99 -3.39 5.30
CA THR A 158 17.64 -4.72 4.80
C THR A 158 16.16 -5.00 4.94
N TYR A 159 15.66 -5.92 4.13
CA TYR A 159 14.38 -6.59 4.30
C TYR A 159 14.59 -8.10 4.22
N THR A 160 13.65 -8.86 4.75
CA THR A 160 13.65 -10.33 4.66
C THR A 160 12.67 -10.78 3.57
N MET A 161 13.09 -11.70 2.71
CA MET A 161 12.30 -12.25 1.62
C MET A 161 12.23 -13.77 1.75
N GLY A 162 11.02 -14.32 1.74
CA GLY A 162 10.82 -15.75 1.56
C GLY A 162 10.74 -16.07 0.07
N ILE A 163 11.47 -17.09 -0.38
CA ILE A 163 11.39 -17.62 -1.74
C ILE A 163 10.65 -18.94 -1.68
N LEU A 164 9.57 -19.02 -2.44
CA LEU A 164 8.82 -20.26 -2.60
C LEU A 164 9.70 -21.26 -3.38
N GLY A 165 10.08 -22.34 -2.71
CA GLY A 165 10.85 -23.44 -3.27
C GLY A 165 9.98 -24.49 -3.98
N ARG A 166 10.56 -25.66 -4.25
CA ARG A 166 9.84 -26.78 -4.88
C ARG A 166 8.86 -27.40 -3.88
N GLU A 167 7.65 -27.70 -4.35
CA GLU A 167 6.64 -28.43 -3.57
C GLU A 167 7.13 -29.84 -3.27
N ASN A 168 7.04 -30.27 -2.00
CA ASN A 168 7.40 -31.62 -1.60
C ASN A 168 6.23 -32.28 -0.84
N GLY A 169 5.74 -33.42 -1.33
CA GLY A 169 4.81 -34.29 -0.62
C GLY A 169 3.34 -34.19 -1.04
N LEU A 170 2.49 -34.98 -0.35
CA LEU A 170 1.06 -35.16 -0.64
C LEU A 170 0.13 -34.10 0.00
N TYR A 171 0.68 -33.10 0.70
CA TYR A 171 -0.08 -32.23 1.62
C TYR A 171 0.10 -30.71 1.42
N ASN A 172 0.53 -30.24 0.24
CA ASN A 172 0.77 -28.81 -0.03
C ASN A 172 1.78 -28.14 0.94
N ASP A 173 2.73 -28.90 1.47
CA ASP A 173 3.86 -28.34 2.22
C ASP A 173 4.79 -27.63 1.23
N SER A 174 4.99 -26.34 1.43
CA SER A 174 5.90 -25.51 0.64
C SER A 174 7.15 -25.22 1.44
N ILE A 175 8.31 -25.56 0.88
CA ILE A 175 9.59 -25.13 1.45
C ILE A 175 9.77 -23.64 1.12
N VAL A 176 9.99 -22.82 2.14
CA VAL A 176 10.27 -21.40 1.99
C VAL A 176 11.70 -21.13 2.45
N ASP A 177 12.52 -20.72 1.49
CA ASP A 177 13.88 -20.26 1.77
C ASP A 177 13.87 -18.79 2.14
N ILE A 178 14.41 -18.47 3.31
CA ILE A 178 14.37 -17.13 3.87
C ILE A 178 15.72 -16.45 3.66
N TRP A 179 15.67 -15.31 2.98
CA TRP A 179 16.83 -14.52 2.59
C TRP A 179 16.73 -13.12 3.18
N ARG A 180 17.86 -12.58 3.64
CA ARG A 180 17.98 -11.17 3.98
C ARG A 180 18.66 -10.44 2.83
N ILE A 181 18.06 -9.34 2.39
CA ILE A 181 18.51 -8.59 1.21
C ILE A 181 18.68 -7.12 1.56
N CYS A 182 19.80 -6.52 1.17
CA CYS A 182 20.03 -5.09 1.38
C CYS A 182 19.46 -4.23 0.23
N THR A 183 18.84 -3.10 0.57
CA THR A 183 18.02 -2.29 -0.36
C THR A 183 18.82 -1.47 -1.37
N LYS A 184 20.16 -1.44 -1.29
CA LYS A 184 21.01 -0.54 -2.09
C LYS A 184 22.00 -1.28 -2.96
N ASN A 185 22.73 -2.21 -2.34
CA ASN A 185 23.78 -2.97 -3.01
C ASN A 185 23.38 -4.43 -3.22
N GLN A 186 22.15 -4.80 -2.87
CA GLN A 186 21.57 -6.13 -3.04
C GLN A 186 22.39 -7.30 -2.48
N HIS A 187 23.29 -7.07 -1.51
CA HIS A 187 23.90 -8.16 -0.75
C HIS A 187 22.82 -9.07 -0.17
N THR A 188 22.96 -10.36 -0.41
CA THR A 188 22.07 -11.42 0.03
C THR A 188 22.72 -12.21 1.16
N GLN A 189 21.91 -12.70 2.08
CA GLN A 189 22.33 -13.59 3.15
C GLN A 189 21.22 -14.62 3.38
N PHE A 190 21.54 -15.90 3.24
CA PHE A 190 20.63 -16.97 3.61
C PHE A 190 20.43 -16.98 5.14
N VAL A 191 19.18 -17.07 5.58
CA VAL A 191 18.79 -17.01 7.00
C VAL A 191 18.35 -18.37 7.50
N ALA A 192 17.38 -18.99 6.82
CA ALA A 192 16.78 -20.26 7.23
C ALA A 192 16.01 -20.90 6.06
N GLU A 193 15.78 -22.20 6.18
CA GLU A 193 14.82 -22.96 5.37
C GLU A 193 13.69 -23.37 6.31
N GLU A 194 12.44 -23.13 5.90
CA GLU A 194 11.27 -23.42 6.73
C GLU A 194 10.16 -24.10 5.93
N ASN A 195 9.43 -25.02 6.56
CA ASN A 195 8.26 -25.67 5.96
C ASN A 195 7.01 -24.87 6.30
N GLU A 196 6.29 -24.44 5.28
CA GLU A 196 5.06 -23.67 5.40
C GLU A 196 3.88 -24.46 4.83
N GLN A 197 2.79 -24.54 5.60
CA GLN A 197 1.58 -25.26 5.18
C GLN A 197 0.57 -24.29 4.59
N PHE A 198 -0.04 -24.68 3.45
CA PHE A 198 -1.13 -23.90 2.82
C PHE A 198 -0.76 -22.47 2.43
N ILE A 199 0.53 -22.19 2.18
CA ILE A 199 1.02 -20.84 1.89
C ILE A 199 0.32 -20.22 0.66
N GLN A 200 0.02 -21.03 -0.36
CA GLN A 200 -0.69 -20.59 -1.57
C GLN A 200 -2.14 -20.19 -1.28
N ALA A 201 -2.84 -20.93 -0.41
CA ALA A 201 -4.19 -20.57 0.04
C ALA A 201 -4.17 -19.25 0.80
N GLN A 202 -3.18 -19.06 1.67
CA GLN A 202 -3.03 -17.81 2.42
C GLN A 202 -2.73 -16.62 1.52
N LEU A 203 -1.91 -16.81 0.49
CA LEU A 203 -1.61 -15.79 -0.52
C LEU A 203 -2.79 -15.53 -1.48
N GLY A 204 -3.92 -16.23 -1.32
CA GLY A 204 -5.08 -16.10 -2.19
C GLY A 204 -4.88 -16.67 -3.60
N LEU A 205 -3.80 -17.45 -3.84
CA LEU A 205 -3.47 -18.03 -5.14
C LEU A 205 -4.37 -19.21 -5.53
N LEU A 206 -5.18 -19.71 -4.59
CA LEU A 206 -6.11 -20.84 -4.79
C LEU A 206 -7.59 -20.41 -4.78
N ASN A 207 -7.87 -19.11 -4.67
CA ASN A 207 -9.25 -18.64 -4.74
C ASN A 207 -9.74 -18.82 -6.18
N GLU A 208 -10.80 -19.61 -6.38
CA GLU A 208 -11.48 -19.71 -7.67
C GLU A 208 -12.03 -18.34 -8.05
N ASP A 209 -11.96 -18.00 -9.34
CA ASP A 209 -12.62 -16.82 -9.88
C ASP A 209 -14.10 -16.90 -9.50
N VAL A 210 -14.53 -16.04 -8.58
CA VAL A 210 -15.95 -15.90 -8.27
C VAL A 210 -16.57 -15.27 -9.52
N TYR A 211 -17.30 -16.09 -10.28
CA TYR A 211 -18.11 -15.62 -11.39
C TYR A 211 -19.16 -14.67 -10.81
N ASP A 212 -18.93 -13.38 -10.99
CA ASP A 212 -19.91 -12.36 -10.66
C ASP A 212 -21.10 -12.54 -11.63
N ASP A 213 -22.27 -12.83 -11.08
CA ASP A 213 -23.50 -12.96 -11.86
C ASP A 213 -23.85 -11.53 -12.31
N ASP A 214 -23.51 -11.21 -13.56
CA ASP A 214 -23.40 -9.89 -14.24
C ASP A 214 -24.71 -9.06 -14.30
N THR A 215 -25.54 -9.13 -13.26
CA THR A 215 -26.93 -8.63 -13.22
C THR A 215 -27.25 -7.72 -12.04
N ASP A 216 -26.42 -7.66 -11.00
CA ASP A 216 -26.66 -6.77 -9.84
C ASP A 216 -25.95 -5.42 -9.97
N ILE A 217 -26.65 -4.35 -9.57
CA ILE A 217 -26.09 -3.00 -9.56
C ILE A 217 -25.02 -2.94 -8.46
N TYR A 218 -23.75 -2.72 -8.86
CA TYR A 218 -22.66 -2.52 -7.91
C TYR A 218 -22.91 -1.28 -7.04
N ASP A 219 -23.32 -1.50 -5.80
CA ASP A 219 -23.74 -0.46 -4.87
C ASP A 219 -22.76 -0.28 -3.70
N LYS A 220 -23.07 0.69 -2.85
CA LYS A 220 -22.24 1.03 -1.69
C LYS A 220 -22.07 -0.13 -0.71
N SER A 221 -23.11 -0.94 -0.52
CA SER A 221 -23.08 -2.07 0.41
C SER A 221 -22.16 -3.17 -0.11
N THR A 222 -22.31 -3.55 -1.37
CA THR A 222 -21.46 -4.56 -2.03
C THR A 222 -20.01 -4.11 -1.98
N MET A 223 -19.73 -2.87 -2.37
CA MET A 223 -18.38 -2.31 -2.30
C MET A 223 -17.76 -2.35 -0.90
N LEU A 224 -18.53 -1.98 0.14
CA LEU A 224 -18.01 -1.99 1.51
C LEU A 224 -17.78 -3.40 2.03
N HIS A 225 -18.56 -4.38 1.58
CA HIS A 225 -18.38 -5.79 1.93
C HIS A 225 -17.08 -6.32 1.33
N GLU A 226 -16.91 -6.18 0.01
CA GLU A 226 -15.68 -6.59 -0.69
C GLU A 226 -14.44 -5.92 -0.11
N PHE A 227 -14.50 -4.59 0.08
CA PHE A 227 -13.41 -3.83 0.69
C PHE A 227 -13.00 -4.42 2.05
N GLN A 228 -13.97 -4.81 2.89
CA GLN A 228 -13.68 -5.41 4.19
C GLN A 228 -13.07 -6.80 4.06
N GLU A 229 -13.54 -7.63 3.13
CA GLU A 229 -12.96 -8.94 2.87
C GLU A 229 -11.51 -8.83 2.38
N GLU A 230 -11.24 -7.96 1.41
CA GLU A 230 -9.91 -7.71 0.86
C GLU A 230 -8.95 -7.16 1.95
N VAL A 231 -9.42 -6.24 2.80
CA VAL A 231 -8.64 -5.74 3.94
C VAL A 231 -8.36 -6.85 4.96
N ASN A 232 -9.34 -7.70 5.27
CA ASN A 232 -9.16 -8.82 6.20
C ASN A 232 -8.16 -9.85 5.66
N GLN A 233 -8.26 -10.19 4.38
CA GLN A 233 -7.30 -11.07 3.71
C GLN A 233 -5.88 -10.48 3.77
N THR A 234 -5.74 -9.20 3.43
CA THR A 234 -4.44 -8.49 3.50
C THR A 234 -3.85 -8.52 4.91
N ASN A 235 -4.66 -8.26 5.93
CA ASN A 235 -4.24 -8.29 7.34
C ASN A 235 -3.85 -9.70 7.79
N ASN A 236 -4.57 -10.74 7.35
CA ASN A 236 -4.25 -12.13 7.66
C ASN A 236 -2.87 -12.51 7.10
N ILE A 237 -2.61 -12.17 5.84
CA ILE A 237 -1.31 -12.41 5.20
C ILE A 237 -0.20 -11.65 5.93
N GLN A 238 -0.44 -10.38 6.27
CA GLN A 238 0.55 -9.58 6.98
C GLN A 238 0.84 -10.13 8.39
N ASN A 239 -0.18 -10.54 9.14
CA ASN A 239 0.03 -11.15 10.46
C ASN A 239 0.80 -12.47 10.35
N TYR A 240 0.52 -13.26 9.32
CA TYR A 240 1.21 -14.51 9.06
C TYR A 240 2.71 -14.32 8.80
N PHE A 241 3.09 -13.46 7.84
CA PHE A 241 4.49 -13.29 7.43
C PHE A 241 5.26 -12.26 8.26
N ALA A 242 4.64 -11.13 8.59
CA ALA A 242 5.34 -10.00 9.21
C ALA A 242 5.31 -10.01 10.74
N GLN A 243 4.41 -10.77 11.38
CA GLN A 243 4.24 -10.80 12.84
C GLN A 243 4.43 -12.19 13.48
N ARG A 244 4.98 -13.16 12.73
CA ARG A 244 5.32 -14.50 13.26
C ARG A 244 6.41 -14.46 14.33
N ASN A 245 6.34 -15.44 15.26
CA ASN A 245 7.36 -15.67 16.29
C ASN A 245 8.70 -16.18 15.74
N GLY A 246 8.74 -16.60 14.46
CA GLY A 246 9.95 -17.02 13.75
C GLY A 246 10.65 -15.88 13.02
N ASN A 247 11.32 -16.19 11.92
CA ASN A 247 11.93 -15.20 11.03
C ASN A 247 10.83 -14.35 10.36
N LYS A 248 10.74 -13.08 10.74
CA LYS A 248 9.87 -12.12 10.04
C LYS A 248 10.16 -12.12 8.54
N ILE A 249 9.12 -12.25 7.72
CA ILE A 249 9.16 -12.15 6.26
C ILE A 249 8.49 -10.85 5.83
N ASP A 250 9.21 -10.02 5.10
CA ASP A 250 8.73 -8.72 4.61
C ASP A 250 8.22 -8.81 3.16
N ALA A 251 8.57 -9.86 2.42
CA ALA A 251 8.07 -10.14 1.07
C ALA A 251 8.17 -11.63 0.72
N ILE A 252 7.32 -12.09 -0.19
CA ILE A 252 7.35 -13.43 -0.76
C ILE A 252 7.60 -13.33 -2.26
N GLY A 253 8.60 -14.06 -2.74
CA GLY A 253 8.93 -14.18 -4.16
C GLY A 253 8.83 -15.61 -4.68
N SER A 254 8.57 -15.75 -5.98
CA SER A 254 8.67 -17.00 -6.72
C SER A 254 9.67 -16.84 -7.86
N ILE A 255 10.50 -17.87 -8.09
CA ILE A 255 11.44 -17.88 -9.21
C ILE A 255 10.72 -18.37 -10.46
N ILE A 256 10.87 -17.63 -11.55
CA ILE A 256 10.32 -17.99 -12.85
C ILE A 256 11.40 -17.89 -13.93
N MET A 257 11.34 -18.83 -14.89
CA MET A 257 12.19 -18.82 -16.08
C MET A 257 11.56 -17.92 -17.15
N THR A 258 12.30 -16.95 -17.67
CA THR A 258 11.78 -15.95 -18.62
C THR A 258 11.90 -16.37 -20.08
N ASN A 259 12.89 -17.21 -20.42
CA ASN A 259 13.16 -17.68 -21.78
C ASN A 259 12.85 -19.19 -21.96
N HIS A 260 11.79 -19.68 -21.31
CA HIS A 260 11.48 -21.12 -21.30
C HIS A 260 11.35 -21.72 -22.71
N ASN A 261 10.78 -20.98 -23.66
CA ASN A 261 10.62 -21.44 -25.03
C ASN A 261 11.98 -21.49 -25.73
N GLU A 262 12.80 -20.45 -25.60
CA GLU A 262 14.10 -20.37 -26.25
C GLU A 262 15.11 -21.37 -25.69
N HIS A 263 15.05 -21.61 -24.37
CA HIS A 263 15.83 -22.65 -23.71
C HIS A 263 15.48 -24.05 -24.27
N ILE A 264 14.19 -24.35 -24.45
CA ILE A 264 13.74 -25.66 -24.97
C ILE A 264 13.98 -25.80 -26.48
N GLU A 265 13.67 -24.77 -27.26
CA GLU A 265 13.71 -24.83 -28.73
C GLU A 265 15.12 -24.65 -29.29
N TRP A 266 15.92 -23.77 -28.68
CA TRP A 266 17.21 -23.33 -29.22
C TRP A 266 18.41 -23.66 -28.31
N GLY A 267 18.17 -24.22 -27.12
CA GLY A 267 19.22 -24.56 -26.17
C GLY A 267 19.93 -23.34 -25.58
N GLU A 268 19.26 -22.19 -25.56
CA GLU A 268 19.80 -20.97 -24.96
C GLU A 268 19.98 -21.12 -23.44
N GLU A 269 20.92 -20.38 -22.85
CA GLU A 269 21.14 -20.41 -21.40
C GLU A 269 19.89 -19.94 -20.66
N PRO A 270 19.46 -20.63 -19.58
CA PRO A 270 18.22 -20.30 -18.90
C PRO A 270 18.32 -18.95 -18.18
N GLU A 271 17.32 -18.12 -18.42
CA GLU A 271 17.16 -16.79 -17.84
C GLU A 271 16.13 -16.86 -16.72
N TYR A 272 16.47 -16.35 -15.53
CA TYR A 272 15.59 -16.39 -14.36
C TYR A 272 15.35 -15.00 -13.77
N GLN A 273 14.17 -14.84 -13.17
CA GLN A 273 13.82 -13.68 -12.36
C GLN A 273 13.03 -14.11 -11.12
N ILE A 274 13.01 -13.24 -10.11
CA ILE A 274 12.13 -13.42 -8.94
C ILE A 274 10.93 -12.48 -9.09
N ASN A 275 9.73 -13.04 -9.15
CA ASN A 275 8.49 -12.30 -9.14
C ASN A 275 7.98 -12.17 -7.69
N ILE A 276 7.71 -10.95 -7.23
CA ILE A 276 7.22 -10.71 -5.87
C ILE A 276 5.71 -10.87 -5.84
N VAL A 277 5.26 -11.96 -5.20
CA VAL A 277 3.86 -12.33 -5.06
C VAL A 277 3.19 -11.52 -3.94
N TRP A 278 3.91 -11.26 -2.86
CA TRP A 278 3.43 -10.45 -1.76
C TRP A 278 4.56 -9.61 -1.16
N LYS A 279 4.21 -8.42 -0.65
CA LYS A 279 5.14 -7.58 0.11
C LYS A 279 4.39 -6.79 1.17
N ASP A 280 4.99 -6.67 2.34
CA ASP A 280 4.47 -5.81 3.41
C ASP A 280 4.40 -4.37 2.90
N MET A 281 3.27 -3.72 3.17
CA MET A 281 3.00 -2.34 2.77
C MET A 281 4.10 -1.37 3.20
N TYR A 282 4.77 -1.64 4.32
CA TYR A 282 5.92 -0.89 4.81
C TYR A 282 7.07 -0.78 3.79
N TYR A 283 7.19 -1.76 2.89
CA TYR A 283 8.23 -1.83 1.86
C TYR A 283 7.70 -1.60 0.43
N ARG A 284 6.44 -1.17 0.24
CA ARG A 284 5.81 -1.01 -1.10
C ARG A 284 6.67 -0.22 -2.10
N LYS A 285 7.38 0.83 -1.63
CA LYS A 285 8.25 1.71 -2.46
C LYS A 285 9.73 1.29 -2.48
N ILE A 286 10.09 0.22 -1.79
CA ILE A 286 11.47 -0.24 -1.59
C ILE A 286 11.70 -1.57 -2.30
N ILE A 287 10.78 -2.52 -2.14
CA ILE A 287 10.86 -3.83 -2.79
C ILE A 287 10.17 -3.72 -4.16
N PRO A 288 10.90 -3.94 -5.27
CA PRO A 288 10.33 -3.93 -6.61
C PRO A 288 9.39 -5.12 -6.80
N ASN A 289 8.57 -5.11 -7.86
CA ASN A 289 7.70 -6.24 -8.16
C ASN A 289 8.47 -7.40 -8.81
N ILE A 290 9.57 -7.10 -9.49
CA ILE A 290 10.41 -8.08 -10.18
C ILE A 290 11.87 -7.77 -9.84
N LEU A 291 12.64 -8.83 -9.57
CA LEU A 291 14.09 -8.79 -9.42
C LEU A 291 14.74 -9.59 -10.55
N TYR A 292 15.45 -8.88 -11.43
CA TYR A 292 16.14 -9.47 -12.58
C TYR A 292 17.55 -9.94 -12.21
N ASN A 293 18.01 -11.00 -12.86
CA ASN A 293 19.38 -11.51 -12.71
C ASN A 293 20.42 -10.66 -13.47
N TYR A 294 20.02 -9.95 -14.53
CA TYR A 294 20.93 -9.41 -15.55
C TYR A 294 21.75 -8.16 -15.18
N GLU A 295 21.44 -7.45 -14.11
CA GLU A 295 22.08 -6.15 -13.84
C GLU A 295 22.87 -6.08 -12.53
N TYR A 296 22.75 -7.04 -11.61
CA TYR A 296 23.51 -7.04 -10.35
C TYR A 296 23.74 -8.46 -9.79
N ASP A 297 25.01 -8.80 -9.63
CA ASP A 297 25.61 -10.13 -9.39
C ASP A 297 25.30 -10.80 -8.02
N ASN A 298 24.09 -10.68 -7.45
CA ASN A 298 23.80 -11.21 -6.09
C ASN A 298 22.45 -11.93 -5.91
N ILE A 299 21.49 -11.76 -6.84
CA ILE A 299 20.27 -12.59 -6.87
C ILE A 299 20.59 -13.97 -7.48
N ALA A 300 21.66 -14.07 -8.27
CA ALA A 300 22.23 -15.33 -8.75
C ALA A 300 22.38 -16.35 -7.62
N GLN A 301 22.88 -15.97 -6.44
CA GLN A 301 23.00 -16.90 -5.30
C GLN A 301 21.66 -17.47 -4.82
N ILE A 302 20.59 -16.68 -4.91
CA ILE A 302 19.23 -17.13 -4.61
C ILE A 302 18.81 -18.12 -5.71
N ILE A 303 18.87 -17.70 -6.97
CA ILE A 303 18.49 -18.51 -8.13
C ILE A 303 19.26 -19.83 -8.15
N ASP A 304 20.59 -19.79 -8.01
CA ASP A 304 21.50 -20.92 -8.00
C ASP A 304 21.09 -21.98 -6.97
N LYS A 305 20.69 -21.56 -5.75
CA LYS A 305 20.22 -22.49 -4.71
C LYS A 305 18.94 -23.24 -5.12
N HIS A 306 18.08 -22.63 -5.94
CA HIS A 306 16.77 -23.19 -6.31
C HIS A 306 16.75 -23.86 -7.70
N CYS A 307 17.62 -23.41 -8.61
CA CYS A 307 17.63 -23.79 -10.02
C CYS A 307 18.77 -24.75 -10.38
N MET A 308 19.87 -24.83 -9.61
CA MET A 308 20.90 -25.85 -9.84
C MET A 308 20.48 -27.21 -9.23
N ILE A 309 19.70 -27.99 -9.99
CA ILE A 309 19.61 -29.46 -9.90
C ILE A 309 19.64 -30.01 -11.32
#